data_AF-A0A957CH99-F1
#
_entry.id   AF-A0A957CH99-F1
#
_cell.length_a   1.000
_cell.length_b   1.000
_cell.length_c   1.000
_cell.angle_alpha   90.00
_cell.angle_beta   90.00
_cell.angle_gamma   90.00
#
_symmetry.space_group_name_H-M   'P 1'
#
loop_
_entity.id
_entity.type
_entity.pdbx_description
1 polymer ?
#
loop_
_entity_poly.entity_id
_entity_poly.type
_entity_poly.pdbx_seq_one_letter_code
_entity_poly.pdbx_strand_id
1 'polypeptide(L)' 'RYMTDANYDIVEKLMAWAEERDHTMAELAHAWLLAQPQVCSVISGLTRLEHLQANAKAAEWELSADDVAAVNEILGM' A
#
# COMPACT_ATOMS: atom_id res chain seq x y z
N ARG A 1 -16.82 -10.24 -7.62
CA ARG A 1 -17.08 -9.55 -6.33
C ARG A 1 -16.08 -8.43 -6.06
N TYR A 2 -14.81 -8.54 -6.49
CA TYR A 2 -13.79 -7.50 -6.26
C TYR A 2 -13.57 -6.53 -7.43
N MET A 3 -13.83 -6.95 -8.67
CA MET A 3 -13.73 -6.10 -9.87
C MET A 3 -15.04 -5.32 -10.06
N THR A 4 -15.18 -4.21 -9.34
CA THR A 4 -16.31 -3.28 -9.45
C THR A 4 -15.78 -1.88 -9.70
N ASP A 5 -16.50 -1.06 -10.45
CA ASP A 5 -16.07 0.32 -10.79
C ASP A 5 -15.65 1.11 -9.54
N ALA A 6 -16.44 1.03 -8.46
CA ALA A 6 -16.10 1.68 -7.19
C ALA A 6 -14.75 1.23 -6.59
N ASN A 7 -14.37 -0.04 -6.77
CA ASN A 7 -13.07 -0.54 -6.29
C ASN A 7 -11.94 -0.08 -7.21
N TYR A 8 -12.20 0.04 -8.52
CA TYR A 8 -11.23 0.61 -9.45
C TYR A 8 -10.98 2.09 -9.14
N ASP A 9 -12.02 2.86 -8.81
CA ASP A 9 -11.87 4.27 -8.39
C ASP A 9 -11.00 4.40 -7.14
N ILE A 10 -11.16 3.51 -6.15
CA ILE A 10 -10.32 3.48 -4.95
C ILE A 10 -8.87 3.15 -5.31
N VAL A 11 -8.66 2.14 -6.15
CA VAL A 11 -7.32 1.74 -6.60
C VAL A 11 -6.63 2.90 -7.33
N GLU A 12 -7.33 3.62 -8.22
CA GLU A 12 -6.78 4.78 -8.93
C GLU A 12 -6.37 5.90 -7.97
N LYS A 13 -7.19 6.21 -6.97
CA LYS A 13 -6.84 7.22 -5.96
C LYS A 13 -5.63 6.83 -5.13
N LEU A 14 -5.54 5.55 -4.72
CA LEU A 14 -4.41 5.05 -3.96
C LEU A 14 -3.12 5.03 -4.80
N MET A 15 -3.21 4.68 -6.09
CA MET A 15 -2.08 4.75 -7.01
C MET A 15 -1.57 6.19 -7.13
N ALA A 16 -2.45 7.16 -7.40
CA ALA A 16 -2.06 8.56 -7.49
C ALA A 16 -1.42 9.08 -6.20
N TRP A 17 -2.00 8.74 -5.04
CA TRP A 17 -1.48 9.15 -3.73
C TRP A 17 -0.07 8.59 -3.45
N ALA A 18 0.20 7.35 -3.87
CA ALA A 18 1.51 6.72 -3.75
C ALA A 18 2.54 7.35 -4.71
N GLU A 19 2.13 7.59 -5.96
CA GLU A 19 2.98 8.19 -6.99
C GLU A 19 3.42 9.61 -6.62
N GLU A 20 2.54 10.40 -5.98
CA GLU A 20 2.88 11.72 -5.43
C GLU A 20 4.01 11.69 -4.39
N ARG A 21 4.27 10.52 -3.79
CA ARG A 21 5.31 10.27 -2.78
C ARG A 21 6.47 9.43 -3.33
N ASP A 22 6.58 9.30 -4.65
CA ASP A 22 7.60 8.50 -5.34
C ASP A 22 7.58 7.00 -4.99
N HIS A 23 6.40 6.47 -4.63
CA HIS A 23 6.19 5.06 -4.29
C HIS A 23 5.15 4.39 -5.19
N THR A 24 5.25 3.07 -5.30
CA THR A 24 4.31 2.23 -6.04
C THR A 24 3.13 1.81 -5.18
N MET A 25 2.02 1.42 -5.83
CA MET A 25 0.86 0.84 -5.16
C MET A 25 1.18 -0.41 -4.33
N ALA A 26 2.13 -1.22 -4.80
CA ALA A 26 2.57 -2.41 -4.07
C ALA A 26 3.34 -2.02 -2.80
N GLU A 27 4.18 -0.99 -2.87
CA GLU A 27 4.88 -0.46 -1.70
C GLU A 27 3.90 0.14 -0.69
N LEU A 28 2.90 0.89 -1.15
CA LEU A 28 1.84 1.45 -0.30
C LEU A 28 1.08 0.35 0.45
N ALA A 29 0.70 -0.72 -0.25
CA ALA A 29 -0.02 -1.83 0.38
C ALA A 29 0.78 -2.50 1.50
N HIS A 30 2.09 -2.67 1.32
CA HIS A 30 2.96 -3.22 2.36
C HIS A 30 3.15 -2.24 3.52
N ALA A 31 3.47 -0.98 3.23
CA ALA A 31 3.70 0.05 4.23
C ALA A 31 2.45 0.28 5.09
N TRP A 32 1.26 0.30 4.48
CA TRP A 32 0.00 0.44 5.21
C TRP A 32 -0.29 -0.74 6.14
N LEU A 33 -0.01 -1.97 5.71
CA LEU A 33 -0.16 -3.15 6.57
C LEU A 33 0.85 -3.12 7.74
N LEU A 34 2.11 -2.75 7.48
CA LEU A 34 3.15 -2.65 8.51
C LEU A 34 2.90 -1.50 9.50
N ALA A 35 2.19 -0.45 9.09
CA ALA A 35 1.80 0.65 9.97
C ALA A 35 0.74 0.24 11.02
N GLN A 36 0.08 -0.92 10.85
CA GLN A 36 -0.90 -1.40 11.80
C GLN A 36 -0.21 -2.07 13.00
N PRO A 37 -0.44 -1.61 14.25
CA PRO A 37 0.26 -2.15 15.42
C PRO A 37 -0.05 -3.63 15.71
N GLN A 38 -1.12 -4.17 15.12
CA GLN A 38 -1.54 -5.57 15.27
C GLN A 38 -0.88 -6.50 14.24
N VAL A 39 -0.19 -5.97 13.23
CA VAL A 39 0.41 -6.75 12.14
C VAL A 39 1.89 -6.98 12.42
N CYS A 40 2.25 -8.22 12.73
CA CYS A 40 3.64 -8.57 13.03
C CYS A 40 4.51 -8.76 11.76
N SER A 41 3.89 -9.12 10.63
CA SER A 41 4.60 -9.41 9.38
C SER A 41 3.65 -9.38 8.18
N VAL A 42 4.17 -9.00 7.01
CA VAL A 42 3.46 -9.05 5.73
C VAL A 42 4.07 -10.14 4.87
N ILE A 43 3.27 -11.16 4.54
CA ILE A 43 3.69 -12.27 3.67
C ILE A 43 3.26 -11.97 2.24
N SER A 44 4.23 -11.73 1.37
CA SER A 44 3.99 -11.50 -0.06
C SER A 44 4.63 -12.56 -0.94
N GLY A 45 3.82 -13.12 -1.83
CA GLY A 45 4.28 -14.07 -2.84
C GLY A 45 4.97 -13.36 -4.00
N LEU A 46 6.08 -13.91 -4.47
CA LEU A 46 6.88 -13.35 -5.56
C LEU A 46 7.00 -14.38 -6.67
N THR A 47 6.75 -13.97 -7.92
CA THR A 47 6.99 -14.80 -9.10
C THR A 47 8.30 -14.44 -9.81
N ARG A 48 8.95 -13.33 -9.42
CA ARG A 48 10.19 -12.80 -9.98
C ARG A 48 11.07 -12.20 -8.90
N LEU A 49 12.39 -12.28 -9.07
CA LEU A 49 13.38 -11.79 -8.10
C LEU A 49 13.33 -10.25 -7.93
N GLU A 50 13.00 -9.53 -9.01
CA GLU A 50 12.89 -8.06 -9.01
C GLU A 50 11.84 -7.55 -8.00
N HIS A 51 10.77 -8.33 -7.76
CA HIS A 51 9.75 -7.97 -6.79
C HIS A 51 10.25 -8.08 -5.33
N LEU A 52 11.31 -8.87 -5.07
CA LEU A 52 11.91 -8.98 -3.74
C LEU A 52 12.48 -7.63 -3.29
N GLN A 53 13.17 -6.93 -4.19
CA GLN A 53 13.79 -5.64 -3.90
C GLN A 53 12.73 -4.55 -3.68
N ALA A 54 11.63 -4.56 -4.45
CA ALA A 54 10.52 -3.65 -4.27
C ALA A 54 9.84 -3.85 -2.90
N ASN A 55 9.61 -5.10 -2.47
CA ASN A 55 9.05 -5.39 -1.15
C ASN A 55 9.98 -4.96 0.00
N ALA A 56 11.30 -5.15 -0.16
CA ALA A 56 12.27 -4.73 0.84
C ALA A 56 12.26 -3.19 1.01
N LYS A 57 12.21 -2.45 -0.10
CA LYS A 57 12.08 -0.98 -0.09
C LYS A 57 10.76 -0.51 0.54
N ALA A 58 9.66 -1.24 0.29
CA ALA A 58 8.38 -0.95 0.93
C ALA A 58 8.45 -1.00 2.47
N ALA A 59 9.25 -1.92 3.01
CA ALA A 59 9.41 -2.06 4.46
C ALA A 59 10.22 -0.90 5.08
N GLU A 60 10.95 -0.13 4.28
CA GLU A 60 11.66 1.08 4.71
C GLU A 60 10.75 2.31 4.69
N TRP A 61 9.57 2.22 4.06
CA TRP A 61 8.61 3.32 4.01
C TRP A 61 7.72 3.32 5.27
N GLU A 62 8.08 4.18 6.22
CA GLU A 62 7.27 4.41 7.42
C GLU A 62 6.19 5.47 7.14
N LEU A 63 4.92 5.06 7.14
CA LEU A 63 3.79 5.98 7.04
C LEU A 63 3.59 6.73 8.35
N SER A 64 3.41 8.04 8.27
CA SER A 64 2.99 8.85 9.43
C SER A 64 1.52 8.56 9.81
N ALA A 65 1.11 9.00 11.00
CA ALA A 65 -0.28 8.88 11.41
C ALA A 65 -1.25 9.61 10.45
N ASP A 66 -0.82 10.74 9.89
CA ASP A 66 -1.59 11.52 8.92
C ASP A 66 -1.68 10.79 7.57
N ASP A 67 -0.60 10.13 7.15
CA ASP A 67 -0.60 9.32 5.93
C ASP A 67 -1.56 8.13 6.05
N VAL A 68 -1.52 7.40 7.18
CA VAL A 68 -2.44 6.30 7.44
C VAL A 68 -3.89 6.78 7.45
N ALA A 69 -4.17 7.95 8.06
CA ALA A 69 -5.49 8.54 8.04
C ALA A 69 -5.97 8.88 6.62
N ALA A 70 -5.10 9.48 5.80
CA ALA A 70 -5.41 9.81 4.41
C ALA A 70 -5.71 8.54 3.57
N VAL A 71 -4.93 7.48 3.75
CA VAL A 71 -5.15 6.21 3.05
C VAL A 71 -6.47 5.55 3.51
N ASN A 72 -6.79 5.61 4.81
CA ASN A 72 -8.06 5.10 5.34
C ASN A 72 -9.27 5.87 4.80
N GLU A 73 -9.16 7.19 4.64
CA GLU A 73 -10.21 8.00 4.02
C GLU A 73 -10.49 7.56 2.58
N ILE A 74 -9.43 7.29 1.79
CA ILE A 74 -9.57 6.77 0.42
C ILE A 74 -10.23 5.38 0.42
N LEU A 75 -9.89 4.52 1.38
CA LEU A 75 -10.47 3.18 1.55
C LEU A 75 -11.91 3.21 2.10
N GLY A 76 -12.37 4.34 2.65
CA GLY A 76 -13.67 4.48 3.29
C GLY A 76 -13.78 3.78 4.65
N MET A 77 -12.67 3.73 5.41
CA MET A 77 -12.56 3.09 6.72
C MET A 77 -12.68 4.05 7.90
#